data_AF-A0A1B1KBA0-F1
#
_entry.id   AF-A0A1B1KBA0-F1
#
_cell.length_a   1.000
_cell.length_b   1.000
_cell.length_c   1.000
_cell.angle_alpha   90.00
_cell.angle_beta   90.00
_cell.angle_gamma   90.00
#
_symmetry.space_group_name_H-M   'P 1'
#
loop_
_entity.id
_entity.type
_entity.pdbx_description
1 polymer ?
#
loop_
_entity_poly.entity_id
_entity_poly.type
_entity_poly.pdbx_seq_one_letter_code
_entity_poly.pdbx_strand_id
1 'polypeptide(L)'
;MARIRSFDKGTQSIRPHDSLVNCFHSTLTDADGQTLLHLTTFGSDYRKSAPKSSQSLQIDVEMAGQLLEVIYETFPTLAPKSSPPHPTVDTPVSGAEGDSPIYNQLSKQLGTD
;
A
#
# COMPACT_ATOMS: atom_id res chain seq x y z
N MET A 1 7.87 -2.51 -22.90
CA MET A 1 6.86 -3.13 -22.02
C MET A 1 7.53 -4.27 -21.26
N ALA A 2 7.24 -4.42 -19.97
CA ALA A 2 7.79 -5.49 -19.13
C ALA A 2 6.83 -5.84 -17.98
N ARG A 3 6.85 -7.08 -17.51
CA ARG A 3 6.31 -7.49 -16.20
C ARG A 3 7.48 -7.71 -15.26
N ILE A 4 7.44 -7.09 -14.09
CA ILE A 4 8.53 -7.16 -13.11
C ILE A 4 8.55 -8.55 -12.47
N ARG A 5 9.77 -9.05 -12.22
CA ARG A 5 10.02 -10.36 -11.59
C ARG A 5 10.65 -10.23 -10.20
N SER A 6 11.43 -9.18 -9.96
CA SER A 6 12.09 -8.91 -8.68
C SER A 6 12.52 -7.43 -8.59
N PHE A 7 12.75 -6.95 -7.37
CA PHE A 7 13.37 -5.66 -7.09
C PHE A 7 14.69 -5.86 -6.33
N ASP A 8 15.80 -5.84 -7.07
CA ASP A 8 17.14 -6.00 -6.52
C ASP A 8 17.91 -4.67 -6.53
N LYS A 9 18.79 -4.46 -5.55
CA LYS A 9 19.65 -3.27 -5.51
C LYS A 9 20.59 -3.26 -6.72
N GLY A 10 20.44 -2.25 -7.58
CA GLY A 10 21.29 -2.07 -8.75
C GLY A 10 22.75 -1.74 -8.39
N THR A 11 23.67 -2.19 -9.25
CA THR A 11 25.12 -1.94 -9.12
C THR A 11 25.63 -0.85 -10.07
N GLN A 12 24.79 -0.37 -10.97
CA GLN A 12 25.13 0.64 -11.97
C GLN A 12 25.16 2.04 -11.36
N SER A 13 26.05 2.90 -11.87
CA SER A 13 26.05 4.32 -11.54
C SER A 13 24.89 5.02 -12.24
N ILE A 14 23.89 5.45 -11.48
CA ILE A 14 22.73 6.20 -11.98
C ILE A 14 22.83 7.69 -11.63
N ARG A 15 22.22 8.55 -12.45
CA ARG A 15 22.12 10.01 -12.23
C ARG A 15 20.67 10.46 -12.32
N PRO A 16 20.28 11.56 -11.64
CA PRO A 16 18.96 12.15 -11.83
C PRO A 16 18.65 12.43 -13.30
N HIS A 17 17.41 12.21 -13.72
CA HIS A 17 16.94 12.56 -15.06
C HIS A 17 16.54 14.03 -15.13
N ASP A 18 16.81 14.68 -16.27
CA ASP A 18 16.56 16.12 -16.46
C ASP A 18 15.10 16.47 -16.85
N SER A 19 14.23 15.48 -17.04
CA SER A 19 12.84 15.70 -17.47
C SER A 19 11.84 14.94 -16.62
N LEU A 20 10.65 15.55 -16.47
CA LEU A 20 9.50 14.97 -15.80
C LEU A 20 8.54 14.38 -16.83
N VAL A 21 7.93 13.24 -16.51
CA VAL A 21 6.99 12.55 -17.40
C VAL A 21 5.68 12.28 -16.68
N ASN A 22 4.60 12.16 -17.45
CA ASN A 22 3.32 11.73 -16.90
C ASN A 22 3.29 10.19 -16.86
N CYS A 23 2.96 9.63 -15.69
CA CYS A 23 2.73 8.20 -15.52
C CYS A 23 1.24 7.94 -15.32
N PHE A 24 0.62 7.27 -16.29
CA PHE A 24 -0.75 6.79 -16.17
C PHE A 24 -0.76 5.41 -15.54
N HIS A 25 -1.76 5.15 -14.70
CA HIS A 25 -1.95 3.85 -14.07
C HIS A 25 -3.29 3.24 -14.46
N SER A 26 -3.36 1.92 -14.51
CA SER A 26 -4.58 1.14 -14.72
C SER A 26 -4.44 -0.23 -14.08
N THR A 27 -5.55 -0.87 -13.79
CA THR A 27 -5.58 -2.27 -13.33
C THR A 27 -6.11 -3.16 -14.43
N LEU A 28 -5.56 -4.35 -14.57
CA LEU A 28 -6.09 -5.39 -15.46
C LEU A 28 -6.03 -6.75 -14.77
N THR A 29 -6.81 -7.69 -15.27
CA THR A 29 -6.76 -9.09 -14.88
C THR A 29 -6.02 -9.87 -15.96
N ASP A 30 -5.05 -10.70 -15.57
CA ASP A 30 -4.35 -11.58 -16.50
C ASP A 30 -5.13 -12.88 -16.79
N ALA A 31 -4.56 -13.76 -17.61
CA ALA A 31 -5.22 -15.00 -18.03
C ALA A 31 -5.50 -15.96 -16.86
N ASP A 32 -4.73 -15.86 -15.78
CA ASP A 32 -4.85 -16.69 -14.59
C ASP A 32 -5.76 -16.05 -13.52
N GLY A 33 -6.40 -14.92 -13.85
CA GLY A 33 -7.28 -14.20 -12.94
C GLY A 33 -6.54 -13.25 -11.98
N GLN A 34 -5.23 -13.03 -12.15
CA GLN A 34 -4.45 -12.19 -11.25
C GLN A 34 -4.59 -10.72 -11.60
N THR A 35 -4.70 -9.88 -10.57
CA THR A 35 -4.72 -8.42 -10.75
C THR A 35 -3.31 -7.90 -10.96
N LEU A 36 -3.12 -7.15 -12.05
CA LEU A 36 -1.89 -6.44 -12.36
C LEU A 36 -2.12 -4.94 -12.28
N LEU A 37 -1.20 -4.23 -11.61
CA LEU A 37 -1.05 -2.79 -11.76
C LEU A 37 -0.20 -2.53 -13.00
N HIS A 38 -0.76 -1.80 -13.95
CA HIS A 38 -0.07 -1.34 -15.16
C HIS A 38 0.26 0.14 -15.03
N LEU A 39 1.53 0.47 -15.28
CA LEU A 39 2.05 1.83 -15.28
C LEU A 39 2.65 2.13 -16.64
N THR A 40 2.28 3.27 -17.23
CA THR A 40 2.81 3.71 -18.52
C THR A 40 3.23 5.18 -18.46
N THR A 41 4.47 5.44 -18.85
CA THR A 41 5.00 6.80 -18.94
C THR A 41 4.87 7.35 -20.35
N PHE A 42 4.52 8.63 -20.44
CA PHE A 42 4.43 9.39 -21.68
C PHE A 42 5.40 10.58 -21.61
N GLY A 43 6.14 10.79 -22.71
CA GLY A 43 7.17 11.82 -22.78
C GLY A 43 6.67 13.22 -22.44
N SER A 44 7.59 14.04 -21.94
CA SER A 44 7.36 15.39 -21.40
C SER A 44 6.88 16.42 -22.44
N ASP A 45 6.44 17.57 -21.92
CA ASP A 45 5.70 18.68 -22.57
C ASP A 45 6.30 19.28 -23.86
N TYR A 46 7.50 18.87 -24.28
CA TYR A 46 8.22 19.44 -25.43
C TYR A 46 8.04 18.68 -26.75
N ARG A 47 6.89 18.03 -27.00
CA ARG A 47 6.63 17.36 -28.28
C ARG A 47 5.56 18.07 -29.12
N LYS A 48 5.86 18.22 -30.42
CA LYS A 48 4.98 18.75 -31.47
C LYS A 48 3.90 17.75 -31.92
N SER A 49 3.88 16.54 -31.37
CA SER A 49 2.98 15.44 -31.74
C SER A 49 2.45 14.71 -30.49
N ALA A 50 1.35 13.96 -30.67
CA ALA A 50 0.64 13.28 -29.59
C ALA A 50 1.59 12.41 -28.73
N PRO A 51 1.42 12.37 -27.39
CA PRO A 51 2.31 11.65 -26.50
C PRO A 51 2.37 10.16 -26.88
N LYS A 52 3.57 9.67 -27.22
CA LYS A 52 3.82 8.24 -27.44
C LYS A 52 4.35 7.64 -26.13
N SER A 53 3.79 6.50 -25.73
CA SER A 53 4.32 5.73 -24.60
C SER A 53 5.79 5.40 -24.85
N SER A 54 6.67 5.79 -23.92
CA SER A 54 8.10 5.48 -24.00
C SER A 54 8.43 4.22 -23.22
N GLN A 55 7.74 3.95 -22.11
CA GLN A 55 7.97 2.81 -21.25
C GLN A 55 6.66 2.38 -20.58
N SER A 56 6.52 1.07 -20.35
CA SER A 56 5.42 0.52 -19.58
C SER A 56 5.88 -0.68 -18.76
N LEU A 57 5.35 -0.79 -17.55
CA LEU A 57 5.65 -1.85 -16.59
C LEU A 57 4.37 -2.39 -15.96
N GLN A 58 4.40 -3.66 -15.58
CA GLN A 58 3.33 -4.33 -14.86
C GLN A 58 3.89 -5.03 -13.62
N ILE A 59 3.15 -4.96 -12.52
CA ILE A 59 3.45 -5.66 -11.27
C ILE A 59 2.20 -6.36 -10.76
N ASP A 60 2.36 -7.54 -10.17
CA ASP A 60 1.31 -8.22 -9.41
C ASP A 60 1.43 -7.89 -7.91
N VAL A 61 0.61 -8.54 -7.09
CA VAL A 61 0.54 -8.29 -5.65
C VAL A 61 1.85 -8.60 -4.92
N GLU A 62 2.56 -9.65 -5.32
CA GLU A 62 3.84 -10.03 -4.69
C GLU A 62 4.90 -8.97 -4.98
N MET A 63 5.02 -8.57 -6.26
CA MET A 63 5.95 -7.53 -6.68
C MET A 63 5.57 -6.15 -6.12
N ALA A 64 4.27 -5.86 -5.95
CA ALA A 64 3.82 -4.65 -5.29
C ALA A 64 4.27 -4.59 -3.82
N GLY A 65 4.24 -5.72 -3.11
CA GLY A 65 4.78 -5.83 -1.75
C GLY A 65 6.27 -5.47 -1.68
N GLN A 66 7.09 -6.09 -2.54
CA GLN A 66 8.53 -5.77 -2.61
C GLN A 66 8.79 -4.31 -2.99
N LEU A 67 8.01 -3.75 -3.92
CA LEU A 67 8.14 -2.34 -4.28
C LEU A 67 7.82 -1.41 -3.11
N LEU A 68 6.81 -1.74 -2.29
CA LEU A 68 6.48 -0.97 -1.09
C LEU A 68 7.62 -1.00 -0.07
N GLU A 69 8.27 -2.15 0.15
CA GLU A 69 9.46 -2.26 1.00
C GLU A 69 10.57 -1.33 0.51
N VAL A 70 10.90 -1.37 -0.79
CA VAL A 70 11.90 -0.48 -1.40
C VAL A 70 11.51 1.00 -1.22
N ILE A 71 10.23 1.35 -1.39
CA ILE A 71 9.74 2.71 -1.18
C ILE A 71 9.89 3.15 0.27
N TYR A 72 9.55 2.31 1.24
CA TYR A 72 9.65 2.63 2.67
C TYR A 72 11.09 2.73 3.15
N GLU A 73 11.98 1.86 2.67
CA GLU A 73 13.42 1.97 2.93
C GLU A 73 14.00 3.28 2.37
N THR A 74 13.54 3.68 1.17
CA THR A 74 14.00 4.91 0.50
C THR A 74 13.41 6.17 1.15
N PHE A 75 12.15 6.11 1.59
CA PHE A 75 11.40 7.22 2.18
C PHE A 75 10.78 6.81 3.53
N PRO A 76 11.58 6.75 4.61
CA PRO A 76 11.11 6.27 5.91
C PRO A 76 9.94 7.05 6.52
N THR A 77 9.73 8.30 6.09
CA THR A 77 8.60 9.13 6.52
C THR A 77 7.24 8.63 6.01
N LEU A 78 7.22 7.80 4.97
CA LEU A 78 6.02 7.16 4.42
C LEU A 78 5.72 5.80 5.06
N ALA A 79 6.69 5.23 5.80
CA ALA A 79 6.49 3.96 6.45
C ALA A 79 5.32 4.06 7.44
N PRO A 80 4.43 3.06 7.51
CA PRO A 80 3.37 3.05 8.50
C PRO A 80 4.00 3.21 9.88
N LYS A 81 3.55 4.22 10.64
CA LYS A 81 3.94 4.34 12.05
C LYS A 81 3.43 3.07 12.70
N SER A 82 4.34 2.20 13.12
CA SER A 82 3.97 1.11 14.02
C SER A 82 3.30 1.78 15.21
N SER A 83 1.99 1.63 15.35
CA SER A 83 1.35 1.91 16.63
C SER A 83 2.14 1.15 17.69
N PRO A 84 2.44 1.75 18.86
CA PRO A 84 3.00 0.96 19.95
C PRO A 84 2.12 -0.28 20.13
N PRO A 85 2.70 -1.45 20.45
CA PRO A 85 1.93 -2.67 20.58
C PRO A 85 0.73 -2.36 21.46
N HIS A 86 -0.47 -2.50 20.88
CA HIS A 86 -1.70 -2.45 21.64
C HIS A 86 -1.49 -3.45 22.78
N PRO A 87 -1.66 -3.08 24.07
CA PRO A 87 -1.59 -4.09 25.13
C PRO A 87 -2.53 -5.21 24.72
N THR A 88 -1.95 -6.39 24.46
CA THR A 88 -2.73 -7.61 24.29
C THR A 88 -3.49 -7.75 25.60
N VAL A 89 -4.78 -7.46 25.56
CA VAL A 89 -5.68 -7.92 26.62
C VAL A 89 -5.80 -9.41 26.37
N ASP A 90 -4.78 -10.14 26.80
CA ASP A 90 -4.84 -11.57 27.03
C ASP A 90 -5.81 -11.76 28.20
N THR A 91 -7.10 -11.83 27.90
CA THR A 91 -8.09 -12.31 28.85
C THR A 91 -9.00 -13.28 28.11
N PRO A 92 -8.94 -14.59 28.43
CA PRO A 92 -9.96 -15.50 27.99
C PRO A 92 -11.21 -15.20 28.83
N VAL A 93 -12.18 -14.47 28.27
CA VAL A 93 -13.52 -14.40 28.86
C VAL A 93 -14.24 -15.71 28.54
N SER A 94 -13.89 -16.74 29.32
CA SER A 94 -14.75 -17.88 29.57
C SER A 94 -15.75 -17.46 30.65
N GLY A 95 -17.03 -17.71 30.40
CA GLY A 95 -18.15 -17.11 31.12
C GLY A 95 -18.18 -17.35 32.63
N ALA A 96 -18.67 -16.34 33.34
CA ALA A 96 -19.52 -16.48 34.51
C ALA A 96 -20.35 -15.20 34.63
N GLU A 97 -21.64 -15.38 34.83
CA GLU A 97 -22.67 -14.35 34.97
C GLU A 97 -22.41 -13.42 36.17
N GLY A 98 -22.83 -12.16 36.03
CA GLY A 98 -23.29 -11.34 37.16
C GLY A 98 -22.24 -10.71 38.08
N ASP A 99 -21.64 -9.60 37.66
CA ASP A 99 -21.56 -8.31 38.40
C ASP A 99 -20.47 -7.43 37.76
N SER A 100 -20.82 -6.71 36.70
CA SER A 100 -19.95 -5.64 36.19
C SER A 100 -20.36 -4.32 36.86
N PRO A 101 -19.48 -3.68 37.67
CA PRO A 101 -19.77 -2.40 38.31
C PRO A 101 -20.12 -1.31 37.29
N ILE A 102 -19.60 -1.45 36.08
CA ILE A 102 -19.79 -0.53 34.96
C ILE A 102 -21.23 -0.62 34.43
N TYR A 103 -21.79 -1.84 34.35
CA TYR A 103 -23.16 -2.05 33.87
C TYR A 103 -24.19 -1.49 34.87
N ASN A 104 -23.95 -1.67 36.18
CA ASN A 104 -24.80 -1.13 37.24
C ASN A 104 -24.75 0.40 37.35
N GLN A 105 -23.64 1.03 36.96
CA GLN A 105 -23.53 2.50 36.89
C GLN A 105 -24.27 3.08 35.68
N LEU A 106 -24.21 2.41 34.53
CA LEU A 106 -24.89 2.84 33.30
C LEU A 106 -26.41 2.64 33.36
N SER A 107 -26.90 1.54 33.95
CA SER A 107 -28.34 1.29 34.10
C SER A 107 -29.01 2.31 35.02
N LYS A 108 -28.36 2.69 36.13
CA LYS A 108 -28.85 3.74 37.03
C LYS A 108 -28.94 5.13 36.38
N GLN A 109 -28.16 5.40 35.34
CA GLN A 109 -28.20 6.68 34.63
C GLN A 109 -29.23 6.74 33.51
N LEU A 110 -29.77 5.60 33.06
CA LEU A 110 -30.68 5.53 31.92
C LEU A 110 -32.15 5.24 32.29
N GLY A 111 -32.48 5.10 33.57
CA GLY A 111 -33.85 5.22 34.08
C GLY A 111 -34.90 4.39 33.33
N THR A 112 -34.78 3.07 33.39
CA THR A 112 -35.84 2.14 32.97
C THR A 112 -36.06 1.13 34.11
N ASP A 113 -37.10 1.36 34.91
CA ASP A 113 -37.81 0.31 35.64
C ASP A 113 -38.72 -0.47 34.66
#